data_AF-A0A1H4K3L4-F1
#
_entry.id   AF-A0A1H4K3L4-F1
#
_cell.length_a   1.000
_cell.length_b   1.000
_cell.length_c   1.000
_cell.angle_alpha   90.00
_cell.angle_beta   90.00
_cell.angle_gamma   90.00
#
_symmetry.space_group_name_H-M   'P 1'
#
loop_
_entity.id
_entity.type
_entity.pdbx_description
1 polymer ?
#
loop_
_entity_poly.entity_id
_entity_poly.type
_entity_poly.pdbx_seq_one_letter_code
_entity_poly.pdbx_strand_id
1 'polypeptide(L)'
;MKLCLSGMMLLAAGSAQALTPLPPCGGVEAGMRTGFPAQIAGTGIVVEEYRHNIVSHGDLAEADTPAAAALSGFNGLRITDCASGRMVAVPGQGRSYDAADALAATTFLREAAARKQPATAARMKQAVKAVLGKGIELRENAETCACNTYFPELRAKGMTPYKERNDLGQ
;
A
#
# COMPACT_ATOMS: atom_id res chain seq x y z
N MET A 1 -26.63 47.57 1.82
CA MET A 1 -26.85 46.39 0.94
C MET A 1 -25.71 45.41 1.21
N LYS A 2 -26.05 44.14 1.50
CA LYS A 2 -25.15 43.11 2.03
C LYS A 2 -24.18 42.58 0.97
N LEU A 3 -22.89 42.49 1.32
CA LEU A 3 -21.84 41.80 0.59
C LEU A 3 -22.17 40.30 0.49
N CYS A 4 -22.13 39.73 -0.72
CA CYS A 4 -21.94 38.29 -0.92
C CYS A 4 -20.44 38.04 -1.14
N LEU A 5 -19.76 37.67 -0.07
CA LEU A 5 -18.40 37.14 -0.11
C LEU A 5 -18.52 35.64 -0.43
N SER A 6 -18.31 35.27 -1.68
CA SER A 6 -18.23 33.85 -2.09
C SER A 6 -16.98 33.22 -1.48
N GLY A 7 -17.18 32.42 -0.43
CA GLY A 7 -16.14 31.63 0.22
C GLY A 7 -15.66 30.51 -0.69
N MET A 8 -14.46 30.66 -1.23
CA MET A 8 -13.74 29.65 -1.98
C MET A 8 -13.23 28.58 -0.99
N MET A 9 -13.92 27.44 -0.89
CA MET A 9 -13.46 26.28 -0.14
C MET A 9 -12.20 25.71 -0.80
N LEU A 10 -11.04 25.97 -0.20
CA LEU A 10 -9.80 25.26 -0.49
C LEU A 10 -9.93 23.82 0.05
N LEU A 11 -10.11 22.85 -0.85
CA LEU A 11 -9.94 21.44 -0.51
C LEU A 11 -8.46 21.20 -0.18
N ALA A 12 -8.16 21.00 1.10
CA ALA A 12 -6.88 20.50 1.54
C ALA A 12 -6.69 19.06 1.01
N ALA A 13 -5.99 18.93 -0.11
CA ALA A 13 -5.48 17.65 -0.57
C ALA A 13 -4.41 17.20 0.42
N GLY A 14 -4.75 16.26 1.31
CA GLY A 14 -3.78 15.62 2.20
C GLY A 14 -2.64 15.04 1.36
N SER A 15 -1.43 15.52 1.62
CA SER A 15 -0.20 15.04 0.99
C SER A 15 0.08 13.62 1.44
N ALA A 16 -0.13 12.65 0.54
CA ALA A 16 0.35 11.29 0.74
C ALA A 16 1.88 11.30 0.82
N GLN A 17 2.45 10.64 1.82
CA GLN A 17 3.89 10.58 2.02
C GLN A 17 4.50 9.62 1.00
N ALA A 18 5.56 10.06 0.33
CA ALA A 18 6.27 9.27 -0.68
C ALA A 18 7.25 8.30 0.00
N LEU A 19 7.13 7.00 -0.26
CA LEU A 19 8.11 5.99 0.17
C LEU A 19 9.11 5.71 -0.97
N THR A 20 10.37 5.43 -0.60
CA THR A 20 11.44 4.99 -1.50
C THR A 20 11.27 3.49 -1.85
N PRO A 21 11.84 3.03 -2.98
CA PRO A 21 11.64 1.71 -3.60
C PRO A 21 11.34 0.50 -2.70
N LEU A 22 10.35 -0.25 -3.15
CA LEU A 22 10.04 -1.62 -2.74
C LEU A 22 11.12 -2.67 -3.13
N PRO A 23 11.64 -3.50 -2.21
CA PRO A 23 12.36 -4.73 -2.55
C PRO A 23 11.40 -5.84 -3.03
N PRO A 24 11.88 -6.83 -3.82
CA PRO A 24 11.03 -7.92 -4.29
C PRO A 24 10.68 -8.93 -3.17
N CYS A 25 9.39 -9.04 -2.85
CA CYS A 25 8.72 -10.11 -2.10
C CYS A 25 9.33 -10.48 -0.73
N GLY A 26 9.14 -9.59 0.24
CA GLY A 26 9.60 -9.80 1.61
C GLY A 26 10.98 -9.18 1.81
N GLY A 27 11.04 -8.17 2.66
CA GLY A 27 12.27 -7.40 2.86
C GLY A 27 12.04 -6.21 3.77
N VAL A 28 12.95 -5.24 3.73
CA VAL A 28 12.84 -3.97 4.44
C VAL A 28 12.67 -2.85 3.40
N GLU A 29 11.63 -2.05 3.55
CA GLU A 29 11.28 -0.92 2.69
C GLU A 29 11.00 0.31 3.53
N ALA A 30 11.76 1.39 3.34
CA ALA A 30 11.58 2.63 4.09
C ALA A 30 11.48 2.41 5.61
N GLY A 31 12.35 1.53 6.14
CA GLY A 31 12.35 1.09 7.54
C GLY A 31 11.26 0.10 7.93
N MET A 32 10.45 -0.37 6.98
CA MET A 32 9.31 -1.24 7.25
C MET A 32 9.55 -2.63 6.65
N ARG A 33 9.43 -3.66 7.47
CA ARG A 33 9.39 -5.04 7.00
C ARG A 33 8.08 -5.33 6.30
N THR A 34 8.18 -5.79 5.06
CA THR A 34 7.07 -6.29 4.26
C THR A 34 7.11 -7.81 4.25
N GLY A 35 5.94 -8.46 4.20
CA GLY A 35 5.88 -9.92 4.16
C GLY A 35 4.51 -10.47 3.81
N PHE A 36 4.50 -11.76 3.46
CA PHE A 36 3.29 -12.54 3.18
C PHE A 36 2.34 -11.86 2.19
N PRO A 37 2.76 -11.54 0.96
CA PRO A 37 1.89 -10.86 0.01
C PRO A 37 0.70 -11.73 -0.38
N ALA A 38 -0.51 -11.16 -0.32
CA ALA A 38 -1.75 -11.74 -0.79
C ALA A 38 -2.35 -10.86 -1.89
N GLN A 39 -2.87 -11.48 -2.94
CA GLN A 39 -3.43 -10.77 -4.10
C GLN A 39 -4.92 -10.94 -4.21
N ILE A 40 -5.57 -9.86 -4.60
CA ILE A 40 -6.93 -9.92 -5.11
C ILE A 40 -6.81 -10.13 -6.63
N ALA A 41 -7.04 -11.37 -7.06
CA ALA A 41 -6.72 -11.83 -8.41
C ALA A 41 -7.30 -10.92 -9.51
N GLY A 42 -6.43 -10.48 -10.43
CA GLY A 42 -6.80 -9.66 -11.58
C GLY A 42 -7.13 -8.19 -11.28
N THR A 43 -7.23 -7.78 -10.01
CA THR A 43 -7.56 -6.38 -9.68
C THR A 43 -6.36 -5.46 -9.62
N GLY A 44 -5.15 -6.01 -9.58
CA GLY A 44 -3.94 -5.22 -9.37
C GLY A 44 -3.78 -4.69 -7.95
N ILE A 45 -4.45 -5.33 -6.97
CA ILE A 45 -4.36 -4.96 -5.55
C ILE A 45 -3.60 -6.07 -4.80
N VAL A 46 -2.60 -5.64 -4.03
CA VAL A 46 -1.79 -6.49 -3.16
C VAL A 46 -2.01 -6.07 -1.71
N VAL A 47 -2.08 -7.04 -0.81
CA VAL A 47 -2.14 -6.88 0.64
C VAL A 47 -0.91 -7.52 1.26
N GLU A 48 -0.20 -6.81 2.12
CA GLU A 48 1.03 -7.29 2.76
C GLU A 48 1.00 -7.01 4.25
N GLU A 49 1.68 -7.84 5.03
CA GLU A 49 2.04 -7.49 6.39
C GLU A 49 3.10 -6.38 6.35
N TYR A 50 2.92 -5.35 7.17
CA TYR A 50 3.72 -4.13 7.13
C TYR A 50 4.09 -3.70 8.56
N ARG A 51 5.35 -3.89 8.94
CA ARG A 51 5.80 -3.82 10.33
C ARG A 51 7.12 -3.08 10.48
N HIS A 52 7.23 -2.16 11.42
CA HIS A 52 8.51 -1.51 11.76
C HIS A 52 9.47 -2.50 12.45
N ASN A 53 8.97 -3.26 13.42
CA ASN A 53 9.77 -4.16 14.26
C ASN A 53 9.24 -5.60 14.19
N ILE A 54 10.14 -6.59 14.13
CA ILE A 54 9.80 -7.98 14.44
C ILE A 54 10.52 -8.35 15.73
N VAL A 55 9.77 -8.76 16.75
CA VAL A 55 10.33 -9.46 17.89
C VAL A 55 10.36 -10.94 17.53
N SER A 56 11.55 -11.50 17.34
CA SER A 56 11.75 -12.94 17.16
C SER A 56 12.47 -13.47 18.39
N HIS A 57 11.89 -14.46 19.06
CA HIS A 57 12.48 -15.06 20.28
C HIS A 57 12.83 -14.09 21.42
N GLY A 58 12.15 -12.94 21.50
CA GLY A 58 12.41 -11.92 22.53
C GLY A 58 13.42 -10.85 22.09
N ASP A 59 14.10 -11.05 20.97
CA ASP A 59 15.01 -10.09 20.38
C ASP A 59 14.29 -9.25 19.33
N LEU A 60 14.39 -7.93 19.48
CA LEU A 60 13.76 -6.96 18.60
C LEU A 60 14.72 -6.68 17.44
N ALA A 61 14.41 -7.22 16.27
CA ALA A 61 15.13 -6.90 15.05
C ALA A 61 14.50 -5.63 14.44
N GLU A 62 15.13 -4.49 14.71
CA GLU A 62 14.80 -3.22 14.05
C GLU A 62 15.26 -3.26 12.58
N ALA A 63 14.57 -2.51 11.72
CA ALA A 63 15.01 -2.30 10.36
C ALA A 63 16.28 -1.42 10.34
N ASP A 64 17.21 -1.67 9.41
CA ASP A 64 18.47 -0.91 9.27
C ASP A 64 18.27 0.58 8.94
N THR A 65 17.04 0.97 8.57
CA THR A 65 16.64 2.34 8.29
C THR A 65 15.46 2.73 9.18
N PRO A 66 15.42 3.97 9.69
CA PRO A 66 14.27 4.42 10.48
C PRO A 66 13.02 4.47 9.62
N ALA A 67 11.89 4.01 10.17
CA ALA A 67 10.61 4.18 9.51
C ALA A 67 10.31 5.66 9.23
N ALA A 68 9.56 5.92 8.14
CA ALA A 68 8.95 7.22 7.93
C ALA A 68 8.19 7.65 9.20
N ALA A 69 8.23 8.94 9.56
CA ALA A 69 7.71 9.41 10.84
C ALA A 69 6.23 9.01 11.11
N ALA A 70 5.40 8.94 10.07
CA ALA A 70 4.00 8.50 10.19
C ALA A 70 3.84 6.99 10.47
N LEU A 71 4.90 6.21 10.30
CA LEU A 71 4.93 4.75 10.45
C LEU A 71 5.80 4.30 11.64
N SER A 72 6.27 5.23 12.46
CA SER A 72 7.03 4.89 13.68
C SER A 72 6.19 3.99 14.60
N GLY A 73 6.74 2.81 14.94
CA GLY A 73 6.05 1.80 15.76
C GLY A 73 4.87 1.13 15.07
N PHE A 74 4.70 1.32 13.75
CA PHE A 74 3.58 0.76 13.02
C PHE A 74 3.68 -0.76 12.91
N ASN A 75 2.55 -1.42 13.13
CA ASN A 75 2.37 -2.85 12.91
C ASN A 75 0.95 -3.09 12.38
N GLY A 76 0.87 -3.62 11.16
CA GLY A 76 -0.40 -4.04 10.60
C GLY A 76 -0.29 -4.45 9.15
N LEU A 77 -1.18 -3.91 8.33
CA LEU A 77 -1.30 -4.25 6.92
C LEU A 77 -1.05 -3.06 6.03
N ARG A 78 -0.51 -3.32 4.85
CA ARG A 78 -0.46 -2.38 3.75
C ARG A 78 -1.23 -2.93 2.57
N ILE A 79 -2.09 -2.09 1.99
CA ILE A 79 -2.90 -2.42 0.82
C ILE A 79 -2.50 -1.47 -0.30
N THR A 80 -2.04 -2.04 -1.41
CA THR A 80 -1.40 -1.31 -2.51
C THR A 80 -2.17 -1.52 -3.81
N ASP A 81 -2.48 -0.41 -4.49
CA ASP A 81 -2.91 -0.41 -5.89
C ASP A 81 -1.66 -0.33 -6.76
N CYS A 82 -1.29 -1.45 -7.39
CA CYS A 82 -0.04 -1.59 -8.14
C CYS A 82 0.04 -0.61 -9.32
N ALA A 83 -1.09 -0.27 -9.96
CA ALA A 83 -1.08 0.57 -11.14
C ALA A 83 -0.73 2.04 -10.83
N SER A 84 -1.14 2.55 -9.67
CA SER A 84 -0.95 3.96 -9.28
C SER A 84 0.11 4.18 -8.20
N GLY A 85 0.54 3.09 -7.55
CA GLY A 85 1.41 3.14 -6.39
C GLY A 85 0.78 3.76 -5.15
N ARG A 86 -0.54 3.88 -5.13
CA ARG A 86 -1.26 4.38 -3.95
C ARG A 86 -1.44 3.27 -2.95
N MET A 87 -1.22 3.60 -1.69
CA MET A 87 -1.22 2.64 -0.60
C MET A 87 -2.06 3.15 0.57
N VAL A 88 -2.63 2.20 1.31
CA VAL A 88 -3.25 2.46 2.61
C VAL A 88 -2.61 1.52 3.63
N ALA A 89 -1.96 2.09 4.65
CA ALA A 89 -1.44 1.36 5.79
C ALA A 89 -2.46 1.39 6.93
N VAL A 90 -2.94 0.22 7.37
CA VAL A 90 -3.93 0.08 8.43
C VAL A 90 -3.29 -0.58 9.66
N PRO A 91 -3.30 0.07 10.83
CA PRO A 91 -2.71 -0.50 12.05
C PRO A 91 -3.59 -1.63 12.61
N GLY A 92 -2.95 -2.57 13.31
CA GLY A 92 -3.61 -3.70 13.97
C GLY A 92 -3.15 -5.05 13.43
N GLN A 93 -3.21 -6.09 14.25
CA GLN A 93 -2.82 -7.42 13.82
C GLN A 93 -3.87 -8.03 12.89
N GLY A 94 -3.44 -8.42 11.69
CA GLY A 94 -4.25 -9.11 10.70
C GLY A 94 -3.35 -9.89 9.75
N ARG A 95 -3.88 -10.97 9.19
CA ARG A 95 -3.19 -11.76 8.17
C ARG A 95 -3.55 -11.19 6.80
N SER A 96 -2.55 -11.01 5.95
CA SER A 96 -2.73 -10.45 4.60
C SER A 96 -3.76 -11.21 3.77
N TYR A 97 -3.77 -12.54 3.83
CA TYR A 97 -4.71 -13.41 3.11
C TYR A 97 -6.17 -13.16 3.55
N ASP A 98 -6.42 -13.16 4.86
CA ASP A 98 -7.77 -12.94 5.40
C ASP A 98 -8.30 -11.54 5.02
N ALA A 99 -7.41 -10.55 5.05
CA ALA A 99 -7.74 -9.19 4.62
C ALA A 99 -7.99 -9.11 3.10
N ALA A 100 -7.20 -9.79 2.27
CA ALA A 100 -7.40 -9.84 0.83
C ALA A 100 -8.78 -10.45 0.48
N ASP A 101 -9.15 -11.56 1.12
CA ASP A 101 -10.45 -12.20 0.95
C ASP A 101 -11.60 -11.29 1.38
N ALA A 102 -11.47 -10.64 2.54
CA ALA A 102 -12.48 -9.72 3.04
C ALA A 102 -12.65 -8.49 2.12
N LEU A 103 -11.55 -7.94 1.60
CA LEU A 103 -11.57 -6.83 0.64
C LEU A 103 -12.20 -7.26 -0.69
N ALA A 104 -11.86 -8.43 -1.20
CA ALA A 104 -12.43 -9.00 -2.42
C ALA A 104 -13.95 -9.21 -2.30
N ALA A 105 -14.45 -9.51 -1.10
CA ALA A 105 -15.87 -9.68 -0.85
C ALA A 105 -16.67 -8.36 -0.81
N THR A 106 -16.03 -7.20 -0.72
CA THR A 106 -16.72 -5.90 -0.64
C THR A 106 -17.47 -5.55 -1.92
N THR A 107 -18.55 -4.77 -1.82
CA THR A 107 -19.26 -4.26 -3.00
C THR A 107 -18.39 -3.41 -3.92
N PHE A 108 -17.28 -2.86 -3.40
CA PHE A 108 -16.34 -2.03 -4.17
C PHE A 108 -15.40 -2.84 -5.07
N LEU A 109 -15.06 -4.07 -4.68
CA LEU A 109 -14.07 -4.91 -5.38
C LEU A 109 -14.63 -6.23 -5.90
N ARG A 110 -15.78 -6.71 -5.39
CA ARG A 110 -16.33 -8.03 -5.73
C ARG A 110 -16.49 -8.27 -7.21
N GLU A 111 -17.00 -7.30 -7.97
CA GLU A 111 -17.16 -7.46 -9.41
C GLU A 111 -15.80 -7.54 -10.12
N ALA A 112 -14.87 -6.65 -9.76
CA ALA A 112 -13.53 -6.63 -10.34
C ALA A 112 -12.78 -7.95 -10.05
N ALA A 113 -12.85 -8.45 -8.81
CA ALA A 113 -12.26 -9.72 -8.41
C ALA A 113 -12.91 -10.90 -9.15
N ALA A 114 -14.25 -10.97 -9.20
CA ALA A 114 -14.96 -12.05 -9.88
C ALA A 114 -14.66 -12.10 -11.40
N ARG A 115 -14.49 -10.93 -12.03
CA ARG A 115 -14.16 -10.82 -13.46
C ARG A 115 -12.66 -10.80 -13.74
N LYS A 116 -11.81 -10.85 -12.70
CA LYS A 116 -10.35 -10.68 -12.79
C LYS A 116 -9.95 -9.43 -13.57
N GLN A 117 -10.59 -8.31 -13.28
CA GLN A 117 -10.37 -7.03 -13.94
C GLN A 117 -9.71 -6.02 -13.01
N PRO A 118 -8.89 -5.10 -13.54
CA PRO A 118 -8.26 -4.05 -12.74
C PRO A 118 -9.27 -3.24 -11.93
N ALA A 119 -8.93 -2.99 -10.67
CA ALA A 119 -9.64 -2.04 -9.82
C ALA A 119 -8.87 -0.70 -9.79
N THR A 120 -9.48 0.31 -9.18
CA THR A 120 -8.85 1.61 -8.99
C THR A 120 -8.45 1.81 -7.54
N ALA A 121 -7.41 2.61 -7.29
CA ALA A 121 -7.03 3.03 -5.95
C ALA A 121 -8.18 3.66 -5.14
N ALA A 122 -9.13 4.33 -5.80
CA ALA A 122 -10.32 4.88 -5.14
C ALA A 122 -11.24 3.77 -4.61
N ARG A 123 -11.51 2.74 -5.41
CA ARG A 123 -12.30 1.56 -4.98
C ARG A 123 -11.57 0.78 -3.90
N MET A 124 -10.26 0.59 -4.04
CA MET A 124 -9.42 -0.01 -3.00
C MET A 124 -9.56 0.74 -1.67
N LYS A 125 -9.40 2.07 -1.67
CA LYS A 125 -9.54 2.90 -0.47
C LYS A 125 -10.93 2.79 0.18
N GLN A 126 -11.99 2.73 -0.64
CA GLN A 126 -13.35 2.52 -0.14
C GLN A 126 -13.51 1.14 0.51
N ALA A 127 -12.98 0.08 -0.11
CA ALA A 127 -12.98 -1.26 0.45
C ALA A 127 -12.22 -1.34 1.77
N VAL A 128 -11.01 -0.76 1.83
CA VAL A 128 -10.21 -0.69 3.05
C VAL A 128 -10.98 0.02 4.16
N LYS A 129 -11.57 1.18 3.87
CA LYS A 129 -12.38 1.92 4.86
C LYS A 129 -13.56 1.10 5.40
N ALA A 130 -14.19 0.29 4.55
CA ALA A 130 -15.37 -0.50 4.93
C ALA A 130 -15.01 -1.74 5.77
N VAL A 131 -13.86 -2.37 5.51
CA VAL A 131 -13.48 -3.65 6.14
C VAL A 131 -12.51 -3.46 7.30
N LEU A 132 -11.53 -2.59 7.11
CA LEU A 132 -10.38 -2.44 8.01
C LEU A 132 -10.37 -1.07 8.73
N GLY A 133 -11.28 -0.17 8.37
CA GLY A 133 -11.39 1.15 8.96
C GLY A 133 -10.43 2.18 8.35
N LYS A 134 -10.12 3.24 9.09
CA LYS A 134 -9.24 4.32 8.60
C LYS A 134 -7.78 3.87 8.63
N GLY A 135 -7.04 4.21 7.59
CA GLY A 135 -5.59 3.99 7.50
C GLY A 135 -4.85 5.25 7.07
N ILE A 136 -3.52 5.15 7.10
CA ILE A 136 -2.59 6.17 6.65
C ILE A 136 -2.43 6.04 5.14
N GLU A 137 -2.64 7.13 4.41
CA GLU A 137 -2.45 7.16 2.97
C GLU A 137 -0.99 7.44 2.62
N LEU A 138 -0.43 6.55 1.83
CA LEU A 138 0.95 6.60 1.39
C LEU A 138 0.98 6.50 -0.14
N ARG A 139 2.11 6.87 -0.72
CA ARG A 139 2.34 6.75 -2.15
C ARG A 139 3.76 6.29 -2.42
N GLU A 140 3.94 5.43 -3.39
CA GLU A 140 5.24 5.09 -3.94
C GLU A 140 5.47 5.91 -5.21
N ASN A 141 6.71 6.31 -5.42
CA ASN A 141 7.14 7.08 -6.58
C ASN A 141 7.84 6.21 -7.64
N ALA A 142 7.80 4.88 -7.50
CA ALA A 142 8.48 3.95 -8.39
C ALA A 142 7.77 2.59 -8.48
N GLU A 143 8.35 1.60 -9.21
CA GLU A 143 7.67 0.36 -9.62
C GLU A 143 6.93 -0.31 -8.45
N THR A 144 5.61 -0.18 -8.51
CA THR A 144 4.70 -0.55 -7.44
C THR A 144 4.15 -1.92 -7.67
N CYS A 145 4.91 -2.89 -7.19
CA CYS A 145 4.40 -3.97 -6.35
C CYS A 145 5.54 -4.93 -6.06
N ALA A 146 5.64 -5.35 -4.80
CA ALA A 146 6.38 -6.55 -4.47
C ALA A 146 5.96 -7.65 -5.47
N CYS A 147 6.92 -8.39 -5.99
CA CYS A 147 6.65 -9.56 -6.83
C CYS A 147 6.29 -9.34 -8.30
N ASN A 148 6.75 -8.27 -8.95
CA ASN A 148 6.72 -8.19 -10.42
C ASN A 148 7.34 -9.42 -11.13
N THR A 149 8.23 -10.15 -10.46
CA THR A 149 8.87 -11.38 -10.94
C THR A 149 7.92 -12.59 -10.88
N TYR A 150 7.00 -12.63 -9.93
CA TYR A 150 5.98 -13.69 -9.82
C TYR A 150 4.66 -13.29 -10.50
N PHE A 151 4.42 -11.99 -10.72
CA PHE A 151 3.19 -11.44 -11.25
C PHE A 151 3.49 -10.29 -12.24
N PRO A 152 4.02 -10.63 -13.43
CA PRO A 152 4.48 -9.65 -14.42
C PRO A 152 3.35 -8.74 -14.94
N GLU A 153 2.09 -9.17 -14.83
CA GLU A 153 0.90 -8.40 -15.18
C GLU A 153 0.65 -7.19 -14.26
N LEU A 154 1.28 -7.15 -13.08
CA LEU A 154 1.13 -6.08 -12.09
C LEU A 154 2.07 -4.89 -12.31
N ARG A 155 2.90 -4.93 -13.37
CA ARG A 155 3.83 -3.85 -13.71
C ARG A 155 3.09 -2.53 -13.97
N ALA A 156 3.40 -1.52 -13.16
CA ALA A 156 2.94 -0.16 -13.41
C ALA A 156 3.50 0.35 -14.75
N LYS A 157 2.62 0.82 -15.65
CA LYS A 157 3.04 1.40 -16.92
C LYS A 157 3.73 2.75 -16.68
N GLY A 158 4.96 2.91 -17.16
CA GLY A 158 5.71 4.17 -17.12
C GLY A 158 6.60 4.39 -15.89
N MET A 159 6.84 3.35 -15.07
CA MET A 159 7.79 3.40 -13.96
C MET A 159 9.07 2.62 -14.30
N THR A 160 10.23 3.10 -13.83
CA THR A 160 11.52 2.44 -14.03
C THR A 160 11.53 1.07 -13.33
N PRO A 161 11.80 -0.03 -14.04
CA PRO A 161 11.89 -1.36 -13.44
C PRO A 161 12.91 -1.41 -12.30
N TYR A 162 12.62 -2.17 -11.23
CA TYR A 162 13.49 -2.29 -10.05
C TYR A 162 14.94 -2.65 -10.40
N LYS A 163 15.14 -3.59 -11.33
CA LYS A 163 16.48 -4.03 -11.78
C LYS A 163 17.28 -2.94 -12.50
N GLU A 164 16.60 -1.89 -12.97
CA GLU A 164 17.18 -0.78 -13.72
C GLU A 164 17.34 0.47 -12.85
N ARG A 165 17.06 0.36 -11.55
CA ARG A 165 17.20 1.47 -10.59
C ARG A 165 18.62 1.57 -10.05
N ASN A 166 19.19 2.76 -10.22
CA ASN A 166 20.52 3.18 -9.81
C ASN A 166 20.49 4.11 -8.58
N ASP A 167 19.31 4.56 -8.16
CA ASP A 167 19.11 5.35 -6.94
C ASP A 167 19.06 4.50 -5.66
N LEU A 168 19.27 3.19 -5.82
CA LEU A 168 19.25 2.19 -4.76
C LEU A 168 20.62 1.90 -4.14
N GLY A 169 21.70 2.47 -4.68
CA GLY A 169 23.06 2.21 -4.17
C GLY A 169 23.40 0.71 -4.12
N GLN A 170 23.13 -0.01 -5.21
CA GLN A 170 23.53 -1.41 -5.37
C GLN A 170 25.05 -1.58 -5.27
#